data_AF-A0A7L3MSP8-F1
#
_entry.id   AF-A0A7L3MSP8-F1
#
_cell.length_a   1.000
_cell.length_b   1.000
_cell.length_c   1.000
_cell.angle_alpha   90.00
_cell.angle_beta   90.00
_cell.angle_gamma   90.00
#
_symmetry.space_group_name_H-M   'P 1'
#
loop_
_entity.id
_entity.type
_entity.pdbx_description
1 polymer ?
#
loop_
_entity_poly.entity_id
_entity_poly.type
_entity_poly.pdbx_seq_one_letter_code
_entity_poly.pdbx_strand_id
1 'polypeptide(L)'
;GELMDLIRTEGQRMTAAQPSETTVGNMVRRVLKVIREEYGRLHGRSEESDQQESLHKLLTSGGLSEDFRTPYPSLRANVIEAINEMLIELEGTTDNIAMQALEHIHSNEVIMTIGYSRTVEAFLKEAARKRKFQVIVAECAPFCQGHEMAVRLSKENIETTVMSDAAIFAVMSRVNKV
;
A
#
# COMPACT_ATOMS: atom_id res chain seq x y z
N GLY A 1 9.05 -22.46 14.80
CA GLY A 1 9.03 -21.61 16.02
C GLY A 1 7.57 -21.34 16.30
N GLU A 2 7.07 -21.74 17.45
CA GLU A 2 5.63 -21.91 17.72
C GLU A 2 4.79 -20.68 17.30
N LEU A 3 5.26 -19.47 17.59
CA LEU A 3 4.60 -18.22 17.20
C LEU A 3 4.52 -18.03 15.67
N MET A 4 5.61 -18.31 14.94
CA MET A 4 5.65 -18.16 13.48
C MET A 4 4.73 -19.14 12.77
N ASP A 5 4.65 -20.37 13.29
CA ASP A 5 3.79 -21.42 12.75
C ASP A 5 2.31 -21.13 13.04
N LEU A 6 2.01 -20.58 14.23
CA LEU A 6 0.67 -20.11 14.59
C LEU A 6 0.21 -18.95 13.68
N ILE A 7 1.04 -17.92 13.51
CA ILE A 7 0.72 -16.77 12.65
C ILE A 7 0.55 -17.22 11.18
N ARG A 8 1.38 -18.16 10.71
CA ARG A 8 1.25 -18.70 9.36
C ARG A 8 -0.06 -19.46 9.18
N THR A 9 -0.44 -20.28 10.15
CA THR A 9 -1.68 -21.06 10.11
C THR A 9 -2.90 -20.15 10.08
N GLU A 10 -2.97 -19.18 10.99
CA GLU A 10 -4.06 -18.20 10.99
C GLU A 10 -4.06 -17.32 9.74
N GLY A 11 -2.88 -16.89 9.28
CA GLY A 11 -2.73 -16.13 8.03
C GLY A 11 -3.23 -16.88 6.80
N GLN A 12 -2.98 -18.19 6.72
CA GLN A 12 -3.50 -19.05 5.65
C GLN A 12 -5.02 -19.16 5.72
N ARG A 13 -5.59 -19.31 6.91
CA ARG A 13 -7.05 -19.33 7.11
C ARG A 13 -7.70 -18.02 6.66
N MET A 14 -7.14 -16.88 7.07
CA MET A 14 -7.63 -15.55 6.68
C MET A 14 -7.53 -15.31 5.17
N THR A 15 -6.41 -15.70 4.56
CA THR A 15 -6.19 -15.54 3.10
C THR A 15 -7.13 -16.46 2.30
N ALA A 16 -7.37 -17.67 2.78
CA ALA A 16 -8.30 -18.61 2.15
C ALA A 16 -9.76 -18.15 2.24
N ALA A 17 -10.12 -17.37 3.27
CA ALA A 17 -11.47 -16.86 3.45
C ALA A 17 -11.87 -15.83 2.36
N GLN A 18 -10.92 -15.00 1.90
CA GLN A 18 -11.15 -14.06 0.80
C GLN A 18 -9.87 -13.89 -0.05
N PRO A 19 -9.65 -14.75 -1.06
CA PRO A 19 -8.42 -14.74 -1.84
C PRO A 19 -8.16 -13.46 -2.64
N SER A 20 -9.21 -12.70 -2.98
CA SER A 20 -9.08 -11.41 -3.67
C SER A 20 -8.55 -10.29 -2.78
N GLU A 21 -8.70 -10.41 -1.45
CA GLU A 21 -8.26 -9.40 -0.47
C GLU A 21 -6.81 -9.66 -0.07
N THR A 22 -5.88 -9.20 -0.91
CA THR A 22 -4.45 -9.45 -0.69
C THR A 22 -3.86 -8.66 0.48
N THR A 23 -4.53 -7.59 0.94
CA THR A 23 -4.08 -6.71 2.01
C THR A 23 -3.79 -7.49 3.29
N VAL A 24 -4.70 -8.37 3.71
CA VAL A 24 -4.55 -9.16 4.93
C VAL A 24 -3.33 -10.09 4.83
N GLY A 25 -3.19 -10.80 3.72
CA GLY A 25 -2.04 -11.69 3.49
C GLY A 25 -0.71 -10.93 3.41
N ASN A 26 -0.70 -9.74 2.81
CA ASN A 26 0.46 -8.85 2.79
C ASN A 26 0.83 -8.38 4.21
N MET A 27 -0.16 -7.99 5.02
CA MET A 27 0.06 -7.57 6.41
C MET A 27 0.61 -8.72 7.28
N VAL A 28 0.06 -9.94 7.16
CA VAL A 28 0.59 -11.11 7.87
C VAL A 28 2.04 -11.39 7.48
N ARG A 29 2.38 -11.33 6.18
CA ARG A 29 3.76 -11.49 5.71
C ARG A 29 4.68 -10.40 6.26
N ARG A 30 4.20 -9.15 6.37
CA ARG A 30 4.95 -8.04 6.96
C ARG A 30 5.21 -8.28 8.45
N VAL A 31 4.22 -8.72 9.22
CA VAL A 31 4.38 -9.07 10.65
C VAL A 31 5.37 -10.24 10.82
N LEU A 32 5.27 -11.29 10.00
CA LEU A 32 6.23 -12.40 10.02
C LEU A 32 7.67 -11.93 9.73
N LYS A 33 7.83 -10.94 8.83
CA LYS A 33 9.13 -10.32 8.55
C LYS A 33 9.65 -9.53 9.75
N VAL A 34 8.82 -8.72 10.39
CA VAL A 34 9.18 -7.98 11.62
C VAL A 34 9.64 -8.93 12.72
N ILE A 35 8.91 -10.02 12.96
CA ILE A 35 9.29 -11.01 13.98
C ILE A 35 10.66 -11.64 13.66
N ARG A 36 10.93 -11.95 12.39
CA ARG A 36 12.21 -12.50 11.95
C ARG A 36 13.35 -11.50 12.15
N GLU A 37 13.13 -10.23 11.79
CA GLU A 37 14.13 -9.16 11.91
C GLU A 37 14.45 -8.86 13.39
N GLU A 38 13.43 -8.71 14.24
CA GLU A 38 13.64 -8.49 15.68
C GLU A 38 14.28 -9.69 16.37
N TYR A 39 13.93 -10.91 15.97
CA TYR A 39 14.61 -12.11 16.45
C TYR A 39 16.08 -12.14 16.01
N GLY A 40 16.37 -11.85 14.74
CA GLY A 40 17.72 -11.79 14.20
C GLY A 40 18.60 -10.75 14.90
N ARG A 41 18.04 -9.57 15.18
CA ARG A 41 18.69 -8.49 15.94
C ARG A 41 19.09 -8.96 17.35
N LEU A 42 18.18 -9.59 18.08
CA LEU A 42 18.46 -10.10 19.43
C LEU A 42 19.39 -11.32 19.45
N HIS A 43 19.39 -12.11 18.36
CA HIS A 43 20.30 -13.24 18.19
C HIS A 43 21.73 -12.83 17.81
N GLY A 44 21.99 -11.54 17.54
CA GLY A 44 23.32 -11.03 17.19
C GLY A 44 23.70 -11.22 15.72
N ARG A 45 22.71 -11.40 14.83
CA ARG A 45 22.95 -11.47 13.39
C ARG A 45 23.21 -10.05 12.86
N SER A 46 24.46 -9.75 12.48
CA SER A 46 24.84 -8.46 11.89
C SER A 46 24.26 -8.28 10.48
N GLU A 47 23.81 -7.07 10.16
CA GLU A 47 23.18 -6.70 8.89
C GLU A 47 24.08 -6.94 7.65
N GLU A 48 25.41 -7.03 7.82
CA GLU A 48 26.37 -7.33 6.74
C GLU A 48 26.27 -8.76 6.18
N SER A 49 25.73 -9.72 6.94
CA SER A 49 25.58 -11.12 6.49
C SER A 49 24.53 -11.26 5.37
N ASP A 50 23.49 -10.43 5.36
CA ASP A 50 22.32 -10.65 4.52
C ASP A 50 22.51 -10.23 3.04
N GLN A 51 23.43 -9.28 2.76
CA GLN A 51 23.71 -8.85 1.37
C GLN A 51 24.62 -9.82 0.61
N GLN A 52 25.60 -10.46 1.28
CA GLN A 52 26.49 -11.43 0.65
C GLN A 52 25.88 -12.84 0.53
N GLU A 53 24.85 -13.16 1.31
CA GLU A 53 24.23 -14.49 1.33
C GLU A 53 23.24 -14.76 0.19
N SER A 54 22.79 -13.76 -0.58
CA SER A 54 21.67 -13.96 -1.52
C SER A 54 21.96 -14.91 -2.69
N LEU A 55 23.18 -14.91 -3.24
CA LEU A 55 23.57 -15.88 -4.28
C LEU A 55 24.02 -17.22 -3.68
N HIS A 56 24.69 -17.20 -2.53
CA HIS A 56 25.20 -18.40 -1.88
C HIS A 56 24.07 -19.23 -1.21
N LYS A 57 23.05 -18.61 -0.60
CA LYS A 57 21.87 -19.29 -0.04
C LYS A 57 20.99 -19.96 -1.10
N LEU A 58 20.93 -19.39 -2.30
CA LEU A 58 20.14 -19.94 -3.42
C LEU A 58 20.77 -21.22 -3.96
N LEU A 59 22.12 -21.28 -3.99
CA LEU A 59 22.90 -22.45 -4.40
C LEU A 59 23.03 -23.51 -3.30
N THR A 60 22.92 -23.13 -2.03
CA THR A 60 23.07 -24.03 -0.87
C THR A 60 21.71 -24.37 -0.23
N SER A 61 20.67 -24.59 -1.05
CA SER A 61 19.28 -24.83 -0.61
C SER A 61 19.07 -26.18 0.10
N GLY A 62 19.72 -26.38 1.24
CA GLY A 62 19.12 -27.04 2.39
C GLY A 62 18.52 -25.93 3.25
N GLY A 63 17.19 -25.88 3.35
CA GLY A 63 16.47 -24.80 4.03
C GLY A 63 17.11 -24.47 5.38
N LEU A 64 17.55 -23.21 5.53
CA LEU A 64 17.87 -22.65 6.84
C LEU A 64 16.57 -22.64 7.64
N SER A 65 16.34 -23.72 8.37
CA SER A 65 15.51 -23.69 9.57
C SER A 65 16.16 -22.64 10.46
N GLU A 66 15.63 -21.42 10.42
CA GLU A 66 15.94 -20.43 11.44
C GLU A 66 15.54 -21.07 12.77
N ASP A 67 16.54 -21.43 13.57
CA ASP A 67 16.34 -22.09 14.86
C ASP A 67 15.78 -21.08 15.85
N PHE A 68 14.45 -20.87 15.81
CA PHE A 68 13.68 -20.04 16.74
C PHE A 68 13.55 -20.67 18.14
N ARG A 69 14.63 -21.28 18.65
CA ARG A 69 14.62 -22.08 19.88
C ARG A 69 15.04 -21.29 21.11
N THR A 70 15.83 -20.23 20.96
CA THR A 70 16.26 -19.40 22.08
C THR A 70 15.18 -18.36 22.43
N PRO A 71 14.62 -18.37 23.66
CA PRO A 71 13.65 -17.37 24.07
C PRO A 71 14.37 -16.09 24.50
N TYR A 72 13.94 -14.95 23.95
CA TYR A 72 14.36 -13.62 24.39
C TYR A 72 13.18 -12.90 25.06
N PRO A 73 13.26 -12.53 26.35
CA PRO A 73 12.16 -11.88 27.06
C PRO A 73 11.73 -10.53 26.44
N SER A 74 12.66 -9.78 25.85
CA SER A 74 12.42 -8.49 25.21
C SER A 74 11.77 -8.59 23.82
N LEU A 75 11.84 -9.76 23.15
CA LEU A 75 11.34 -9.93 21.78
C LEU A 75 9.87 -9.54 21.65
N ARG A 76 9.04 -9.92 22.63
CA ARG A 76 7.62 -9.59 22.62
C ARG A 76 7.39 -8.07 22.66
N ALA A 77 8.14 -7.36 23.50
CA ALA A 77 8.00 -5.91 23.64
C ALA A 77 8.42 -5.21 22.34
N ASN A 78 9.58 -5.58 21.78
CA ASN A 78 10.08 -5.04 20.52
C ASN A 78 9.11 -5.28 19.35
N VAL A 79 8.58 -6.50 19.22
CA VAL A 79 7.62 -6.83 18.17
C VAL A 79 6.34 -6.01 18.30
N ILE A 80 5.83 -5.82 19.52
CA ILE A 80 4.64 -4.98 19.76
C ILE A 80 4.93 -3.52 19.39
N GLU A 81 6.09 -2.99 19.77
CA GLU A 81 6.51 -1.64 19.43
C GLU A 81 6.61 -1.44 17.91
N ALA A 82 7.27 -2.36 17.20
CA ALA A 82 7.40 -2.32 15.74
C ALA A 82 6.04 -2.43 15.02
N ILE A 83 5.09 -3.21 15.55
CA ILE A 83 3.73 -3.29 15.01
C ILE A 83 2.98 -1.97 15.24
N ASN A 84 3.14 -1.33 16.40
CA ASN A 84 2.51 -0.03 16.67
C ASN A 84 3.09 1.08 15.79
N GLU A 85 4.40 1.10 15.57
CA GLU A 85 5.06 2.03 14.64
C GLU A 85 4.50 1.85 13.21
N MET A 86 4.39 0.61 12.76
CA MET A 86 3.79 0.28 11.46
C MET A 86 2.33 0.76 11.36
N LEU A 87 1.56 0.68 12.44
CA LEU A 87 0.17 1.14 12.45
C LEU A 87 0.11 2.66 12.29
N ILE A 88 0.94 3.40 13.02
CA ILE A 88 1.03 4.87 12.92
C ILE A 88 1.46 5.28 11.50
N GLU A 89 2.41 4.57 10.90
CA GLU A 89 2.85 4.81 9.51
C GLU A 89 1.70 4.63 8.51
N LEU A 90 0.90 3.56 8.66
CA LEU A 90 -0.25 3.28 7.80
C LEU A 90 -1.31 4.37 7.91
N GLU A 91 -1.59 4.88 9.10
CA GLU A 91 -2.54 5.97 9.31
C GLU A 91 -2.09 7.26 8.62
N GLY A 92 -0.79 7.59 8.65
CA GLY A 92 -0.23 8.78 8.02
C GLY A 92 0.00 8.68 6.49
N THR A 93 -0.16 7.49 5.90
CA THR A 93 0.23 7.25 4.50
C THR A 93 -0.55 8.12 3.50
N THR A 94 -1.84 8.35 3.74
CA THR A 94 -2.67 9.13 2.80
C THR A 94 -2.23 10.59 2.72
N ASP A 95 -1.92 11.20 3.86
CA ASP A 95 -1.48 12.60 3.94
C ASP A 95 -0.07 12.76 3.35
N ASN A 96 0.82 11.79 3.60
CA ASN A 96 2.15 11.76 3.00
C ASN A 96 2.11 11.74 1.47
N ILE A 97 1.21 10.94 0.88
CA ILE A 97 0.99 10.90 -0.56
C ILE A 97 0.40 12.23 -1.05
N ALA A 98 -0.60 12.77 -0.34
CA ALA A 98 -1.28 14.00 -0.74
C ALA A 98 -0.35 15.22 -0.72
N MET A 99 0.65 15.28 0.17
CA MET A 99 1.67 16.33 0.17
C MET A 99 2.50 16.38 -1.12
N GLN A 100 2.70 15.25 -1.81
CA GLN A 100 3.46 15.17 -3.06
C GLN A 100 2.65 15.66 -4.28
N ALA A 101 1.35 15.93 -4.13
CA ALA A 101 0.47 16.26 -5.25
C ALA A 101 0.90 17.51 -6.04
N LEU A 102 1.49 18.49 -5.35
CA LEU A 102 1.95 19.73 -5.95
C LEU A 102 3.18 19.56 -6.87
N GLU A 103 3.93 18.47 -6.74
CA GLU A 103 5.06 18.19 -7.62
C GLU A 103 4.61 17.56 -8.94
N HIS A 104 3.45 16.89 -8.94
CA HIS A 104 2.98 16.11 -10.09
C HIS A 104 1.86 16.77 -10.90
N ILE A 105 0.99 17.56 -10.28
CA ILE A 105 -0.20 18.14 -10.95
C ILE A 105 0.03 19.60 -11.25
N HIS A 106 0.15 19.99 -12.52
CA HIS A 106 0.30 21.39 -12.93
C HIS A 106 -1.03 22.03 -13.35
N SER A 107 -1.05 23.37 -13.43
CA SER A 107 -2.24 24.10 -13.87
C SER A 107 -2.56 23.80 -15.34
N ASN A 108 -3.85 23.75 -15.68
CA ASN A 108 -4.39 23.46 -17.01
C ASN A 108 -4.02 22.06 -17.55
N GLU A 109 -3.66 21.11 -16.67
CA GLU A 109 -3.54 19.70 -17.05
C GLU A 109 -4.92 19.01 -17.04
N VAL A 110 -5.07 18.01 -17.90
CA VAL A 110 -6.21 17.09 -17.90
C VAL A 110 -5.75 15.77 -17.28
N ILE A 111 -6.25 15.50 -16.08
CA ILE A 111 -5.99 14.28 -15.32
C ILE A 111 -7.15 13.32 -15.51
N MET A 112 -6.87 12.05 -15.71
CA MET A 112 -7.89 11.01 -15.81
C MET A 112 -7.81 10.06 -14.62
N THR A 113 -8.95 9.69 -14.05
CA THR A 113 -9.04 8.70 -12.97
C THR A 113 -10.19 7.73 -13.24
N ILE A 114 -10.18 6.57 -12.58
CA ILE A 114 -11.23 5.55 -12.72
C ILE A 114 -11.80 5.16 -11.36
N GLY A 115 -13.12 5.06 -11.28
CA GLY A 115 -13.82 4.64 -10.06
C GLY A 115 -13.62 5.60 -8.90
N TYR A 116 -13.59 5.05 -7.69
CA TYR A 116 -13.44 5.81 -6.45
C TYR A 116 -12.22 5.35 -5.66
N SER A 117 -11.35 6.30 -5.31
CA SER A 117 -10.22 6.06 -4.41
C SER A 117 -10.04 7.24 -3.45
N ARG A 118 -10.04 6.95 -2.15
CA ARG A 118 -9.85 7.97 -1.09
C ARG A 118 -8.49 8.64 -1.19
N THR A 119 -7.45 7.88 -1.52
CA THR A 119 -6.09 8.40 -1.64
C THR A 119 -5.96 9.36 -2.83
N VAL A 120 -6.55 8.99 -3.98
CA VAL A 120 -6.55 9.88 -5.16
C VAL A 120 -7.44 11.09 -4.94
N GLU A 121 -8.58 10.92 -4.25
CA GLU A 121 -9.45 12.04 -3.84
C GLU A 121 -8.65 13.06 -3.02
N ALA A 122 -7.96 12.62 -1.96
CA ALA A 122 -7.14 13.49 -1.12
C ALA A 122 -6.00 14.15 -1.91
N PHE A 123 -5.32 13.38 -2.77
CA PHE A 123 -4.24 13.88 -3.62
C PHE A 123 -4.70 15.01 -4.56
N LEU A 124 -5.81 14.83 -5.26
CA LEU A 124 -6.36 15.85 -6.16
C LEU A 124 -6.86 17.07 -5.38
N LYS A 125 -7.47 16.87 -4.20
CA LYS A 125 -7.92 17.97 -3.34
C LYS A 125 -6.76 18.83 -2.84
N GLU A 126 -5.65 18.22 -2.44
CA GLU A 126 -4.46 18.96 -2.01
C GLU A 126 -3.86 19.80 -3.15
N ALA A 127 -3.80 19.25 -4.38
CA ALA A 127 -3.36 20.02 -5.54
C ALA A 127 -4.30 21.17 -5.90
N ALA A 128 -5.62 20.96 -5.78
CA ALA A 128 -6.64 21.93 -6.14
C ALA A 128 -6.61 23.20 -5.27
N ARG A 129 -6.05 23.13 -4.06
CA ARG A 129 -5.88 24.31 -3.19
C ARG A 129 -5.00 25.40 -3.83
N LYS A 130 -4.04 25.02 -4.67
CA LYS A 130 -3.07 25.96 -5.27
C LYS A 130 -3.20 26.07 -6.79
N ARG A 131 -3.74 25.06 -7.47
CA ARG A 131 -3.73 24.96 -8.94
C ARG A 131 -5.13 24.64 -9.47
N LYS A 132 -5.44 25.15 -10.66
CA LYS A 132 -6.66 24.82 -11.40
C LYS A 132 -6.33 23.85 -12.52
N PHE A 133 -7.04 22.74 -12.58
CA PHE A 133 -6.85 21.68 -13.56
C PHE A 133 -8.19 20.95 -13.77
N GLN A 134 -8.26 20.14 -14.83
CA GLN A 134 -9.44 19.37 -15.17
C GLN A 134 -9.25 17.90 -14.80
N VAL A 135 -10.28 17.28 -14.24
CA VAL A 135 -10.30 15.86 -13.91
C VAL A 135 -11.41 15.15 -14.67
N ILE A 136 -11.03 14.11 -15.36
CA ILE A 136 -11.92 13.19 -16.06
C ILE A 136 -12.07 11.94 -15.19
N VAL A 137 -13.29 11.59 -14.82
CA VAL A 137 -13.57 10.42 -13.98
C VAL A 137 -14.37 9.40 -14.78
N ALA A 138 -13.79 8.22 -15.00
CA ALA A 138 -14.50 7.08 -15.54
C ALA A 138 -15.34 6.42 -14.43
N GLU A 139 -16.60 6.09 -14.73
CA GLU A 139 -17.58 5.68 -13.72
C GLU A 139 -17.30 4.31 -13.06
N CYS A 140 -16.52 3.42 -13.70
CA CYS A 140 -16.28 2.05 -13.23
C CYS A 140 -17.60 1.25 -13.12
N ALA A 141 -18.25 1.05 -14.27
CA ALA A 141 -19.40 0.16 -14.41
C ALA A 141 -18.99 -1.29 -14.04
N PRO A 142 -19.85 -2.06 -13.36
CA PRO A 142 -21.29 -1.82 -13.15
C PRO A 142 -21.66 -1.04 -11.87
N PHE A 143 -20.70 -0.76 -10.98
CA PHE A 143 -20.98 -0.18 -9.66
C PHE A 143 -21.06 1.36 -9.67
N CYS A 144 -20.57 2.00 -10.74
CA CYS A 144 -20.63 3.45 -10.97
C CYS A 144 -20.05 4.28 -9.81
N GLN A 145 -19.05 3.76 -9.12
CA GLN A 145 -18.45 4.40 -7.94
C GLN A 145 -17.77 5.73 -8.28
N GLY A 146 -17.34 5.93 -9.54
CA GLY A 146 -16.73 7.19 -9.99
C GLY A 146 -17.67 8.40 -9.90
N HIS A 147 -18.99 8.18 -9.84
CA HIS A 147 -19.95 9.27 -9.65
C HIS A 147 -19.78 9.91 -8.27
N GLU A 148 -19.52 9.10 -7.24
CA GLU A 148 -19.26 9.60 -5.89
C GLU A 148 -17.97 10.43 -5.83
N MET A 149 -16.90 9.95 -6.49
CA MET A 149 -15.64 10.66 -6.64
C MET A 149 -15.86 12.04 -7.26
N ALA A 150 -16.56 12.09 -8.40
CA ALA A 150 -16.79 13.32 -9.13
C ALA A 150 -17.61 14.35 -8.33
N VAL A 151 -18.64 13.91 -7.60
CA VAL A 151 -19.41 14.80 -6.71
C VAL A 151 -18.52 15.39 -5.62
N ARG A 152 -17.63 14.59 -5.01
CA ARG A 152 -16.73 15.06 -3.95
C ARG A 152 -15.67 16.02 -4.47
N LEU A 153 -15.15 15.81 -5.68
CA LEU A 153 -14.18 16.72 -6.31
C LEU A 153 -14.85 18.01 -6.80
N SER A 154 -16.08 17.93 -7.34
CA SER A 154 -16.86 19.08 -7.77
C SER A 154 -17.17 20.04 -6.60
N LYS A 155 -17.42 19.51 -5.40
CA LYS A 155 -17.59 20.31 -4.17
C LYS A 155 -16.37 21.16 -3.82
N GLU A 156 -15.17 20.73 -4.20
CA GLU A 156 -13.91 21.46 -3.99
C GLU A 156 -13.57 22.39 -5.18
N ASN A 157 -14.54 22.69 -6.06
CA ASN A 157 -14.40 23.54 -7.24
C ASN A 157 -13.37 23.03 -8.28
N ILE A 158 -13.16 21.71 -8.35
CA ILE A 158 -12.36 21.09 -9.40
C ILE A 158 -13.26 20.86 -10.63
N GLU A 159 -12.77 21.24 -11.81
CA GLU A 159 -13.49 21.00 -13.07
C GLU A 159 -13.50 19.50 -13.36
N THR A 160 -14.64 18.86 -13.12
CA THR A 160 -14.79 17.40 -13.16
C THR A 160 -15.76 16.99 -14.26
N THR A 161 -15.39 15.98 -15.05
CA THR A 161 -16.23 15.42 -16.10
C THR A 161 -16.35 13.91 -15.90
N VAL A 162 -17.57 13.43 -15.71
CA VAL A 162 -17.85 11.99 -15.63
C VAL A 162 -18.05 11.43 -17.04
N MET A 163 -17.49 10.26 -17.30
CA MET A 163 -17.69 9.54 -18.55
C MET A 163 -17.91 8.04 -18.33
N SER A 164 -18.50 7.40 -19.33
CA SER A 164 -18.58 5.94 -19.35
C SER A 164 -17.24 5.31 -19.71
N ASP A 165 -16.99 4.10 -19.19
CA ASP A 165 -15.73 3.38 -19.38
C ASP A 165 -15.44 3.08 -20.86
N ALA A 166 -16.48 2.99 -21.71
CA ALA A 166 -16.33 2.82 -23.15
C ALA A 166 -15.69 4.04 -23.85
N ALA A 167 -15.79 5.23 -23.27
CA ALA A 167 -15.27 6.47 -23.84
C ALA A 167 -13.80 6.73 -23.48
N ILE A 168 -13.20 5.90 -22.60
CA ILE A 168 -11.81 6.07 -22.12
C ILE A 168 -10.84 6.23 -23.30
N PHE A 169 -10.91 5.32 -24.27
CA PHE A 169 -10.01 5.33 -25.42
C PHE A 169 -10.16 6.59 -26.29
N ALA A 170 -11.39 7.08 -26.46
CA ALA A 170 -11.66 8.26 -27.27
C ALA A 170 -11.08 9.54 -26.65
N VAL A 171 -11.10 9.63 -25.32
CA VAL A 171 -10.64 10.83 -24.60
C VAL A 171 -9.16 10.77 -24.22
N MET A 172 -8.55 9.58 -24.24
CA MET A 172 -7.14 9.37 -23.92
C MET A 172 -6.18 10.27 -24.71
N SER A 173 -6.53 10.64 -25.95
CA SER A 173 -5.73 11.57 -26.78
C SER A 173 -5.56 12.99 -26.19
N ARG A 174 -6.42 13.38 -25.24
CA ARG A 174 -6.43 14.70 -24.59
C ARG A 174 -5.94 14.67 -23.14
N VAL A 175 -5.71 13.49 -22.59
CA VAL A 175 -5.30 13.28 -21.21
C VAL A 175 -3.79 13.45 -21.10
N ASN A 176 -3.34 14.22 -20.11
CA ASN A 176 -1.91 14.41 -19.84
C ASN A 176 -1.36 13.34 -18.89
N LYS A 177 -2.15 12.97 -17.86
CA LYS A 177 -1.78 11.96 -16.87
C LYS A 177 -3.00 11.11 -16.48
N VAL A 178 -2.74 9.84 -16.14
CA VAL A 178 -3.71 8.89 -15.57
C VAL A 178 -3.28 8.56 -14.15
#